data_AF-A0A936SPZ2-F1
#
_entry.id   AF-A0A936SPZ2-F1
#
_cell.length_a   1.000
_cell.length_b   1.000
_cell.length_c   1.000
_cell.angle_alpha   90.00
_cell.angle_beta   90.00
_cell.angle_gamma   90.00
#
_symmetry.space_group_name_H-M   'P 1'
#
loop_
_entity.id
_entity.type
_entity.pdbx_description
1 polymer ?
#
loop_
_entity_poly.entity_id
_entity_poly.type
_entity_poly.pdbx_seq_one_letter_code
_entity_poly.pdbx_strand_id
1 'polypeptide(L)'
;MIRYADAIFAPIDHDLELERIAGGNETEVYRTDDRRHVVKLKSDMGGTRAQALADAQAMRAAAEEYAACLGPRHTIPSYYVLARASDGQVRPLVLQPYLHDGLALYNLDYHTLSEGERAEIAAELREIIRRSLSFYWRTGSIPDLYGRASGSATERAHQKTLARLPQRLWSFVVQRNLLRSHNLMRTITPNPQVLLVDYDFVRRSRLYRLVYYSVRWMLFWRDHLLIMLMRRRGFVPRR
;
A
#
# COMPACT_ATOMS: atom_id res chain seq x y z
N MET A 1 10.37 -6.31 19.89
CA MET A 1 10.73 -5.64 18.62
C MET A 1 11.65 -6.59 17.87
N ILE A 2 11.32 -7.00 16.64
CA ILE A 2 12.07 -8.04 15.91
C ILE A 2 13.05 -7.33 14.98
N ARG A 3 14.35 -7.46 15.27
CA ARG A 3 15.42 -7.03 14.37
C ARG A 3 15.70 -8.12 13.34
N TYR A 4 15.93 -7.71 12.10
CA TYR A 4 16.30 -8.62 11.02
C TYR A 4 17.64 -8.16 10.46
N ALA A 5 18.61 -9.08 10.46
CA ALA A 5 19.95 -8.87 9.95
C ALA A 5 20.12 -9.62 8.64
N ASP A 6 20.49 -8.91 7.56
CA ASP A 6 20.84 -9.53 6.29
C ASP A 6 21.74 -8.61 5.46
N ALA A 7 22.66 -9.17 4.68
CA ALA A 7 23.56 -8.42 3.79
C ALA A 7 22.82 -7.51 2.79
N ILE A 8 21.54 -7.79 2.52
CA ILE A 8 20.69 -6.95 1.68
C ILE A 8 20.57 -5.50 2.20
N PHE A 9 20.76 -5.26 3.51
CA PHE A 9 20.65 -3.91 4.08
C PHE A 9 21.96 -3.12 4.07
N ALA A 10 23.08 -3.72 3.64
CA ALA A 10 24.39 -3.05 3.59
C ALA A 10 24.41 -1.68 2.90
N PRO A 11 23.61 -1.41 1.85
CA PRO A 11 23.57 -0.08 1.23
C PRO A 11 22.82 0.99 2.04
N ILE A 12 22.12 0.60 3.11
CA ILE A 12 21.20 1.45 3.87
C ILE A 12 21.67 1.61 5.31
N ASP A 13 22.10 0.52 5.94
CA ASP A 13 22.57 0.51 7.32
C ASP A 13 23.91 -0.22 7.45
N HIS A 14 24.79 0.32 8.30
CA HIS A 14 26.16 -0.17 8.46
C HIS A 14 26.23 -1.46 9.27
N ASP A 15 25.29 -1.66 10.20
CA ASP A 15 25.22 -2.86 11.03
C ASP A 15 24.41 -3.99 10.38
N LEU A 16 23.84 -3.74 9.19
CA LEU A 16 23.00 -4.65 8.42
C LEU A 16 21.69 -5.03 9.12
N GLU A 17 21.32 -4.32 10.19
CA GLU A 17 20.12 -4.59 10.97
C GLU A 17 19.05 -3.56 10.68
N LEU A 18 17.81 -4.01 10.49
CA LEU A 18 16.66 -3.12 10.49
C LEU A 18 15.53 -3.69 11.35
N GLU A 19 14.74 -2.81 11.93
CA GLU A 19 13.56 -3.20 12.69
C GLU A 19 12.42 -3.55 11.75
N ARG A 20 11.86 -4.76 11.88
CA ARG A 20 10.65 -5.13 11.16
C ARG A 20 9.42 -4.48 11.80
N ILE A 21 8.73 -3.62 11.03
CA ILE A 21 7.55 -2.86 11.52
C ILE A 21 6.22 -3.33 10.92
N ALA A 22 6.23 -3.95 9.73
CA ALA A 22 5.02 -4.47 9.10
C ALA A 22 5.36 -5.55 8.05
N GLY A 23 4.33 -6.20 7.51
CA GLY A 23 4.47 -7.16 6.42
C GLY A 23 3.13 -7.63 5.86
N GLY A 24 3.18 -8.12 4.63
CA GLY A 24 2.05 -8.59 3.84
C GLY A 24 2.38 -9.87 3.08
N ASN A 25 1.57 -10.17 2.06
CA ASN A 25 1.71 -11.40 1.26
C ASN A 25 3.05 -11.52 0.56
N GLU A 26 3.48 -10.40 -0.04
CA GLU A 26 4.59 -10.31 -0.98
C GLU A 26 5.62 -9.27 -0.52
N THR A 27 5.48 -8.68 0.67
CA THR A 27 6.30 -7.54 1.11
C THR A 27 6.54 -7.58 2.60
N GLU A 28 7.79 -7.48 3.00
CA GLU A 28 8.20 -7.20 4.37
C GLU A 28 8.61 -5.73 4.47
N VAL A 29 8.30 -5.06 5.58
CA VAL A 29 8.56 -3.64 5.78
C VAL A 29 9.39 -3.44 7.04
N TYR A 30 10.53 -2.78 6.85
CA TYR A 30 11.51 -2.48 7.87
C TYR A 30 11.67 -0.98 8.06
N ARG A 31 12.24 -0.56 9.19
CA ARG A 31 12.53 0.83 9.54
C ARG A 31 14.02 0.96 9.87
N THR A 32 14.64 2.05 9.44
CA THR A 32 16.01 2.42 9.81
C THR A 32 16.11 2.88 11.25
N ASP A 33 17.28 2.68 11.87
CA ASP A 33 17.49 3.01 13.28
C ASP A 33 17.34 4.52 13.57
N ASP A 34 17.75 5.36 12.61
CA ASP A 34 17.55 6.82 12.64
C ASP A 34 16.09 7.25 12.42
N ARG A 35 15.20 6.29 12.14
CA ARG A 35 13.77 6.48 11.83
C ARG A 35 13.51 7.42 10.67
N ARG A 36 14.45 7.63 9.75
CA ARG A 36 14.21 8.49 8.57
C ARG A 36 13.51 7.76 7.44
N HIS A 37 13.70 6.44 7.34
CA HIS A 37 13.22 5.68 6.20
C HIS A 37 12.51 4.39 6.58
N VAL A 38 11.64 3.95 5.68
CA VAL A 38 11.15 2.58 5.61
C VAL A 38 11.76 1.88 4.41
N VAL A 39 12.07 0.61 4.60
CA VAL A 39 12.62 -0.27 3.57
C VAL A 39 11.62 -1.37 3.32
N LYS A 40 11.16 -1.50 2.07
CA LYS A 40 10.26 -2.59 1.67
C LYS A 40 11.04 -3.62 0.86
N LEU A 41 10.99 -4.86 1.32
CA LEU A 41 11.56 -6.02 0.65
C LEU A 41 10.43 -6.85 0.05
N LYS A 42 10.42 -7.02 -1.27
CA LYS A 42 9.45 -7.89 -1.95
C LYS A 42 9.93 -9.34 -1.88
N SER A 43 9.18 -10.21 -1.20
CA SER A 43 9.63 -11.57 -0.84
C SER A 43 9.66 -12.55 -2.01
N ASP A 44 8.92 -12.26 -3.08
CA ASP A 44 8.85 -13.05 -4.31
C ASP A 44 9.84 -12.58 -5.39
N MET A 45 10.64 -11.55 -5.10
CA MET A 45 11.60 -10.98 -6.04
C MET A 45 13.01 -11.35 -5.66
N GLY A 46 13.79 -11.78 -6.65
CA GLY A 46 15.18 -12.16 -6.49
C GLY A 46 15.69 -12.91 -7.71
N GLY A 47 16.99 -12.80 -7.94
CA GLY A 47 17.65 -13.51 -9.02
C GLY A 47 18.91 -12.80 -9.47
N THR A 48 19.11 -12.76 -10.78
CA THR A 48 20.25 -12.08 -11.38
C THR A 48 20.13 -10.55 -11.25
N ARG A 49 21.27 -9.85 -11.33
CA ARG A 49 21.29 -8.38 -11.36
C ARG A 49 20.39 -7.81 -12.47
N ALA A 50 20.36 -8.44 -13.64
CA ALA A 50 19.56 -7.99 -14.77
C ALA A 50 18.05 -8.10 -14.49
N GLN A 51 17.61 -9.21 -13.90
CA GLN A 51 16.22 -9.40 -13.48
C GLN A 51 15.82 -8.38 -12.42
N ALA A 52 16.63 -8.24 -11.36
CA ALA A 52 16.34 -7.29 -10.29
C ALA A 52 16.29 -5.83 -10.78
N LEU A 53 17.14 -5.46 -11.75
CA LEU A 53 17.10 -4.15 -12.40
C LEU A 53 15.82 -3.95 -13.20
N ALA A 54 15.40 -4.94 -14.00
CA ALA A 54 14.15 -4.87 -14.75
C ALA A 54 12.93 -4.76 -13.82
N ASP A 55 12.92 -5.51 -12.72
CA ASP A 55 11.89 -5.40 -11.68
C ASP A 55 11.85 -4.01 -11.04
N ALA A 56 13.02 -3.47 -10.66
CA ALA A 56 13.13 -2.13 -10.08
C ALA A 56 12.65 -1.05 -11.05
N GLN A 57 13.01 -1.14 -12.33
CA GLN A 57 12.56 -0.21 -13.38
C GLN A 57 11.04 -0.27 -13.57
N ALA A 58 10.46 -1.47 -13.60
CA ALA A 58 9.01 -1.65 -13.73
C ALA A 58 8.26 -1.09 -12.52
N MET A 59 8.75 -1.35 -11.29
CA MET A 59 8.17 -0.78 -10.08
C MET A 59 8.27 0.74 -10.04
N ARG A 60 9.43 1.29 -10.44
CA ARG A 60 9.65 2.73 -10.52
C ARG A 60 8.70 3.39 -11.50
N ALA A 61 8.56 2.84 -12.71
CA ALA A 61 7.64 3.36 -13.72
C ALA A 61 6.19 3.37 -13.19
N ALA A 62 5.76 2.28 -12.54
CA ALA A 62 4.43 2.21 -11.93
C ALA A 62 4.23 3.24 -10.80
N ALA A 63 5.22 3.42 -9.92
CA ALA A 63 5.15 4.42 -8.86
C ALA A 63 5.11 5.85 -9.41
N GLU A 64 5.89 6.15 -10.45
CA GLU A 64 5.87 7.45 -11.14
C GLU A 64 4.52 7.72 -11.80
N GLU A 65 3.93 6.72 -12.48
CA GLU A 65 2.58 6.84 -13.06
C GLU A 65 1.50 7.10 -11.99
N TYR A 66 1.53 6.35 -10.88
CA TYR A 66 0.57 6.52 -9.79
C TYR A 66 0.78 7.83 -9.03
N ALA A 67 2.04 8.28 -8.88
CA ALA A 67 2.35 9.59 -8.34
C ALA A 67 1.85 10.73 -9.23
N ALA A 68 2.00 10.62 -10.55
CA ALA A 68 1.45 11.58 -11.50
C ALA A 68 -0.09 11.58 -11.49
N CYS A 69 -0.71 10.42 -11.36
CA CYS A 69 -2.16 10.26 -11.23
C CYS A 69 -2.70 10.96 -9.97
N LEU A 70 -2.19 10.59 -8.80
CA LEU A 70 -2.73 11.05 -7.52
C LEU A 70 -2.24 12.44 -7.14
N GLY A 71 -1.06 12.84 -7.64
CA GLY A 71 -0.41 14.11 -7.32
C GLY A 71 0.38 14.06 -6.01
N PRO A 72 1.28 15.03 -5.80
CA PRO A 72 2.27 15.02 -4.71
C PRO A 72 1.64 15.13 -3.30
N ARG A 73 0.38 15.57 -3.20
CA ARG A 73 -0.37 15.64 -1.94
C ARG A 73 -0.79 14.26 -1.42
N HIS A 74 -0.94 13.28 -2.30
CA HIS A 74 -1.49 11.96 -1.97
C HIS A 74 -0.49 10.82 -2.19
N THR A 75 0.78 11.16 -2.43
CA THR A 75 1.85 10.19 -2.67
C THR A 75 3.08 10.49 -1.83
N ILE A 76 3.92 9.48 -1.69
CA ILE A 76 5.17 9.50 -0.98
C ILE A 76 6.28 9.10 -1.95
N PRO A 77 7.44 9.78 -1.96
CA PRO A 77 8.52 9.43 -2.85
C PRO A 77 9.01 8.00 -2.57
N SER A 78 9.35 7.30 -3.65
CA SER A 78 9.90 5.93 -3.60
C SER A 78 11.21 5.89 -4.37
N TYR A 79 12.26 5.41 -3.70
CA TYR A 79 13.57 5.19 -4.27
C TYR A 79 13.83 3.69 -4.36
N TYR A 80 14.61 3.27 -5.34
CA TYR A 80 14.85 1.86 -5.62
C TYR A 80 16.34 1.57 -5.55
N VAL A 81 16.71 0.63 -4.69
CA VAL A 81 18.09 0.20 -4.48
C VAL A 81 18.20 -1.27 -4.85
N LEU A 82 19.23 -1.64 -5.59
CA LEU A 82 19.55 -3.05 -5.83
C LEU A 82 20.59 -3.49 -4.81
N ALA A 83 20.27 -4.52 -4.04
CA ALA A 83 21.18 -5.04 -3.03
C ALA A 83 21.30 -6.56 -3.17
N ARG A 84 22.46 -7.09 -2.79
CA ARG A 84 22.72 -8.51 -2.75
C ARG A 84 22.42 -9.03 -1.35
N ALA A 85 21.53 -10.00 -1.23
CA ALA A 85 21.23 -10.66 0.02
C ALA A 85 22.28 -11.71 0.39
N SER A 86 22.23 -12.21 1.62
CA SER A 86 23.17 -13.23 2.13
C SER A 86 23.11 -14.55 1.35
N ASP A 87 21.99 -14.82 0.69
CA ASP A 87 21.80 -15.98 -0.20
C ASP A 87 22.41 -15.80 -1.61
N GLY A 88 23.09 -14.67 -1.84
CA GLY A 88 23.74 -14.33 -3.10
C GLY A 88 22.80 -13.76 -4.17
N GLN A 89 21.48 -13.73 -3.94
CA GLN A 89 20.52 -13.17 -4.88
C GLN A 89 20.55 -11.64 -4.84
N VAL A 90 20.36 -11.01 -6.00
CA VAL A 90 20.14 -9.57 -6.08
C VAL A 90 18.65 -9.31 -6.01
N ARG A 91 18.23 -8.38 -5.15
CA ARG A 91 16.82 -8.02 -4.95
C ARG A 91 16.65 -6.50 -4.96
N PRO A 92 15.52 -6.00 -5.48
CA PRO A 92 15.18 -4.59 -5.36
C PRO A 92 14.61 -4.30 -3.96
N LEU A 93 15.11 -3.23 -3.34
CA LEU A 93 14.57 -2.61 -2.14
C LEU A 93 13.86 -1.32 -2.52
N VAL A 94 12.71 -1.07 -1.90
CA VAL A 94 12.01 0.21 -2.02
C VAL A 94 12.22 1.02 -0.75
N LEU A 95 12.86 2.18 -0.89
CA LEU A 95 13.08 3.13 0.20
C LEU A 95 12.05 4.25 0.13
N GLN A 96 11.38 4.54 1.24
CA GLN A 96 10.46 5.68 1.36
C GLN A 96 10.73 6.43 2.67
N PRO A 97 10.40 7.72 2.78
CA PRO A 97 10.40 8.42 4.05
C PRO A 97 9.54 7.72 5.10
N TYR A 98 10.02 7.68 6.35
CA TYR A 98 9.23 7.14 7.45
C TYR A 98 8.22 8.18 7.95
N LEU A 99 6.95 7.80 7.93
CA LEU A 99 5.86 8.59 8.49
C LEU A 99 5.78 8.33 10.00
N HIS A 100 6.52 9.11 10.79
CA HIS A 100 6.69 8.93 12.24
C HIS A 100 5.37 8.74 12.99
N ASP A 101 4.41 9.62 12.72
CA ASP A 101 3.08 9.60 13.33
C ASP A 101 2.00 9.21 12.30
N GLY A 102 2.39 8.57 11.20
CA GLY A 102 1.46 8.14 10.17
C GLY A 102 0.61 6.97 10.65
N LEU A 103 -0.71 7.07 10.50
CA LEU A 103 -1.64 5.99 10.82
C LEU A 103 -2.32 5.47 9.57
N ALA A 104 -2.27 4.16 9.33
CA ALA A 104 -3.11 3.53 8.33
C ALA A 104 -4.58 3.84 8.60
N LEU A 105 -5.38 4.12 7.56
CA LEU A 105 -6.81 4.42 7.71
C LEU A 105 -7.56 3.28 8.43
N TYR A 106 -7.10 2.03 8.23
CA TYR A 106 -7.56 0.86 8.99
C TYR A 106 -7.49 1.02 10.51
N ASN A 107 -6.44 1.68 11.00
CA ASN A 107 -6.16 1.88 12.42
C ASN A 107 -6.79 3.15 13.00
N LEU A 108 -7.35 4.03 12.17
CA LEU A 108 -8.03 5.23 12.66
C LEU A 108 -9.32 4.85 13.39
N ASP A 109 -9.48 5.45 14.57
CA ASP A 109 -10.76 5.51 15.25
C ASP A 109 -11.54 6.75 14.79
N TYR A 110 -12.47 6.54 13.87
CA TYR A 110 -13.27 7.62 13.30
C TYR A 110 -14.29 8.22 14.28
N HIS A 111 -14.57 7.53 15.39
CA HIS A 111 -15.51 7.99 16.41
C HIS A 111 -14.89 9.04 17.32
N THR A 112 -13.56 9.05 17.47
CA THR A 112 -12.85 10.06 18.26
C THR A 112 -12.51 11.31 17.46
N LEU A 113 -12.58 11.24 16.13
CA LEU A 113 -12.37 12.40 15.26
C LEU A 113 -13.49 13.43 15.40
N SER A 114 -13.15 14.70 15.24
CA SER A 114 -14.11 15.80 15.08
C SER A 114 -14.85 15.70 13.73
N GLU A 115 -15.92 16.47 13.58
CA GLU A 115 -16.62 16.57 12.29
C GLU A 115 -15.73 17.18 11.20
N GLY A 116 -14.90 18.16 11.55
CA GLY A 116 -13.94 18.79 10.64
C GLY A 116 -12.92 17.78 10.09
N GLU A 117 -12.29 16.99 10.97
CA GLU A 117 -11.31 15.97 10.57
C GLU A 117 -11.95 14.89 9.68
N ARG A 118 -13.18 14.46 10.01
CA ARG A 118 -13.95 13.55 9.14
C ARG A 118 -14.23 14.19 7.78
N ALA A 119 -14.61 15.46 7.73
CA ALA A 119 -14.88 16.17 6.48
C ALA A 119 -13.61 16.32 5.62
N GLU A 120 -12.45 16.57 6.24
CA GLU A 120 -11.15 16.61 5.55
C GLU A 120 -10.80 15.25 4.95
N ILE A 121 -10.84 14.18 5.74
CA ILE A 121 -10.56 12.81 5.25
C ILE A 121 -11.52 12.47 4.11
N ALA A 122 -12.80 12.83 4.23
CA ALA A 122 -13.77 12.64 3.15
C ALA A 122 -13.39 13.40 1.86
N ALA A 123 -12.92 14.64 1.97
CA ALA A 123 -12.50 15.43 0.82
C ALA A 123 -11.27 14.79 0.14
N GLU A 124 -10.26 14.42 0.91
CA GLU A 124 -9.04 13.76 0.43
C GLU A 124 -9.35 12.43 -0.28
N LEU A 125 -10.17 11.57 0.34
CA LEU A 125 -10.55 10.28 -0.25
C LEU A 125 -11.37 10.44 -1.52
N ARG A 126 -12.28 11.42 -1.58
CA ARG A 126 -13.04 11.70 -2.81
C ARG A 126 -12.15 12.18 -3.93
N GLU A 127 -11.14 13.00 -3.63
CA GLU A 127 -10.17 13.46 -4.61
C GLU A 127 -9.30 12.30 -5.13
N ILE A 128 -8.81 11.44 -4.23
CA ILE A 128 -8.09 10.21 -4.58
C ILE A 128 -8.94 9.32 -5.50
N ILE A 129 -10.21 9.08 -5.16
CA ILE A 129 -11.14 8.31 -6.01
C ILE A 129 -11.30 8.97 -7.39
N ARG A 130 -11.58 10.27 -7.42
CA ARG A 130 -11.80 11.02 -8.68
C ARG A 130 -10.59 10.92 -9.60
N ARG A 131 -9.39 11.12 -9.07
CA ARG A 131 -8.12 11.00 -9.83
C ARG A 131 -7.89 9.56 -10.31
N SER A 132 -8.10 8.57 -9.45
CA SER A 132 -7.97 7.15 -9.79
C SER A 132 -8.92 6.72 -10.90
N LEU A 133 -10.17 7.20 -10.86
CA LEU A 133 -11.17 6.95 -11.89
C LEU A 133 -10.76 7.60 -13.22
N SER A 134 -10.33 8.87 -13.20
CA SER A 134 -9.86 9.55 -14.40
C SER A 134 -8.66 8.83 -15.03
N PHE A 135 -7.74 8.34 -14.20
CA PHE A 135 -6.60 7.55 -14.66
C PHE A 135 -7.04 6.22 -15.27
N TYR A 136 -7.99 5.50 -14.65
CA TYR A 136 -8.56 4.27 -15.21
C TYR A 136 -9.12 4.47 -16.61
N TRP A 137 -9.90 5.52 -16.81
CA TRP A 137 -10.47 5.82 -18.12
C TRP A 137 -9.40 6.04 -19.20
N ARG A 138 -8.23 6.55 -18.82
CA ARG A 138 -7.12 6.84 -19.73
C ARG A 138 -6.20 5.65 -19.98
N THR A 139 -5.94 4.83 -18.97
CA THR A 139 -4.87 3.81 -19.01
C THR A 139 -5.36 2.38 -18.84
N GLY A 140 -6.62 2.19 -18.43
CA GLY A 140 -7.14 0.88 -18.03
C GLY A 140 -6.48 0.34 -16.75
N SER A 141 -5.84 1.19 -15.95
CA SER A 141 -5.16 0.82 -14.69
C SER A 141 -5.69 1.64 -13.50
N ILE A 142 -5.62 1.09 -12.29
CA ILE A 142 -6.04 1.75 -11.04
C ILE A 142 -4.99 1.49 -9.95
N PRO A 143 -4.53 2.52 -9.20
CA PRO A 143 -3.63 2.34 -8.05
C PRO A 143 -4.23 1.41 -6.98
N ASP A 144 -3.39 0.66 -6.26
CA ASP A 144 -3.89 -0.18 -5.17
C ASP A 144 -4.20 0.60 -3.88
N LEU A 145 -5.44 1.07 -3.77
CA LEU A 145 -5.87 1.87 -2.61
C LEU A 145 -6.31 1.09 -1.36
N TYR A 146 -6.49 -0.24 -1.39
CA TYR A 146 -7.14 -0.95 -0.25
C TYR A 146 -6.12 -1.69 0.63
N GLY A 147 -5.15 -2.36 0.02
CA GLY A 147 -4.14 -3.13 0.74
C GLY A 147 -4.65 -4.34 1.55
N ARG A 148 -3.71 -5.02 2.21
CA ARG A 148 -3.97 -6.05 3.23
C ARG A 148 -2.76 -6.19 4.14
N ALA A 149 -2.96 -6.20 5.45
CA ALA A 149 -1.99 -6.76 6.38
C ALA A 149 -2.18 -8.29 6.49
N SER A 150 -1.10 -9.05 6.66
CA SER A 150 -1.17 -10.49 6.98
C SER A 150 -0.20 -10.83 8.11
N GLY A 151 -0.66 -11.58 9.10
CA GLY A 151 0.11 -11.85 10.32
C GLY A 151 1.23 -12.88 10.15
N SER A 152 1.13 -13.83 9.21
CA SER A 152 2.13 -14.91 9.06
C SER A 152 2.15 -15.58 7.67
N ALA A 153 3.25 -16.24 7.31
CA ALA A 153 3.38 -17.03 6.06
C ALA A 153 2.39 -18.18 5.93
N THR A 154 1.98 -18.77 7.05
CA THR A 154 1.01 -19.88 7.10
C THR A 154 -0.42 -19.38 6.87
N GLU A 155 -0.81 -18.26 7.49
CA GLU A 155 -2.08 -17.59 7.23
C GLU A 155 -2.19 -17.16 5.75
N ARG A 156 -1.07 -16.74 5.17
CA ARG A 156 -0.92 -16.38 3.75
C ARG A 156 -1.15 -17.55 2.80
N ALA A 157 -0.51 -18.70 3.02
CA ALA A 157 -0.67 -19.90 2.19
C ALA A 157 -2.11 -20.44 2.27
N HIS A 158 -2.70 -20.42 3.46
CA HIS A 158 -4.05 -20.91 3.70
C HIS A 158 -5.13 -20.05 3.00
N GLN A 159 -4.93 -18.72 2.94
CA GLN A 159 -5.82 -17.82 2.20
C GLN A 159 -5.67 -17.90 0.66
N LYS A 160 -4.56 -18.43 0.13
CA LYS A 160 -4.35 -18.58 -1.32
C LYS A 160 -5.10 -19.77 -1.94
N THR A 161 -5.72 -20.62 -1.12
CA THR A 161 -6.50 -21.79 -1.58
C THR A 161 -7.75 -21.39 -2.38
N LEU A 162 -8.03 -22.13 -3.47
CA LEU A 162 -9.21 -21.92 -4.32
C LEU A 162 -10.53 -22.03 -3.54
N ALA A 163 -10.58 -22.88 -2.51
CA ALA A 163 -11.75 -23.05 -1.65
C ALA A 163 -12.16 -21.75 -0.91
N ARG A 164 -11.21 -20.85 -0.65
CA ARG A 164 -11.49 -19.55 0.00
C ARG A 164 -11.71 -18.40 -0.97
N LEU A 165 -11.75 -18.67 -2.28
CA LEU A 165 -11.98 -17.64 -3.29
C LEU A 165 -13.32 -16.89 -3.08
N PRO A 166 -14.45 -17.56 -2.78
CA PRO A 166 -15.72 -16.88 -2.51
C PRO A 166 -15.62 -15.97 -1.28
N GLN A 167 -15.03 -16.47 -0.19
CA GLN A 167 -14.83 -15.70 1.04
C GLN A 167 -13.88 -14.51 0.83
N ARG A 168 -12.88 -14.65 -0.05
CA ARG A 168 -11.96 -13.56 -0.43
C ARG A 168 -12.65 -12.50 -1.27
N LEU A 169 -13.48 -12.90 -2.22
CA LEU A 169 -14.29 -11.99 -3.02
C LEU A 169 -15.29 -11.25 -2.13
N TRP A 170 -15.98 -11.96 -1.22
CA TRP A 170 -16.88 -11.36 -0.24
C TRP A 170 -16.19 -10.37 0.69
N SER A 171 -15.07 -10.78 1.31
CA SER A 171 -14.25 -9.89 2.16
C SER A 171 -13.81 -8.64 1.39
N PHE A 172 -13.42 -8.79 0.13
CA PHE A 172 -13.01 -7.65 -0.70
C PHE A 172 -14.19 -6.73 -1.04
N VAL A 173 -15.35 -7.29 -1.39
CA VAL A 173 -16.53 -6.51 -1.80
C VAL A 173 -17.28 -5.88 -0.62
N VAL A 174 -17.19 -6.47 0.58
CA VAL A 174 -17.99 -6.03 1.74
C VAL A 174 -17.13 -5.42 2.84
N GLN A 175 -16.01 -6.07 3.21
CA GLN A 175 -15.21 -5.64 4.37
C GLN A 175 -14.12 -4.64 4.00
N ARG A 176 -13.56 -4.72 2.78
CA ARG A 176 -12.49 -3.82 2.35
C ARG A 176 -13.05 -2.57 1.73
N ASN A 177 -13.06 -1.49 2.49
CA ASN A 177 -13.45 -0.14 2.07
C ASN A 177 -12.27 0.83 2.31
N LEU A 178 -12.29 2.01 1.67
CA LEU A 178 -11.18 2.96 1.73
C LEU A 178 -10.99 3.54 3.13
N LEU A 179 -12.06 3.69 3.92
CA LEU A 179 -11.97 4.09 5.33
C LEU A 179 -11.23 3.04 6.19
N ARG A 180 -11.08 1.82 5.68
CA ARG A 180 -10.34 0.72 6.32
C ARG A 180 -9.16 0.26 5.45
N SER A 181 -8.55 1.17 4.71
CA SER A 181 -7.38 0.85 3.90
C SER A 181 -6.11 0.68 4.74
N HIS A 182 -5.28 -0.30 4.36
CA HIS A 182 -3.92 -0.45 4.86
C HIS A 182 -2.87 0.27 4.00
N ASN A 183 -3.21 0.57 2.74
CA ASN A 183 -2.30 1.22 1.80
C ASN A 183 -2.41 2.75 1.86
N LEU A 184 -3.48 3.27 2.46
CA LEU A 184 -3.66 4.69 2.72
C LEU A 184 -3.29 5.00 4.17
N MET A 185 -2.41 5.97 4.35
CA MET A 185 -2.00 6.48 5.66
C MET A 185 -2.39 7.94 5.82
N ARG A 186 -2.89 8.29 6.99
CA ARG A 186 -3.14 9.67 7.42
C ARG A 186 -1.90 10.19 8.15
N THR A 187 -1.35 11.31 7.70
CA THR A 187 -0.36 12.07 8.48
C THR A 187 -1.06 12.92 9.55
N ILE A 188 -0.38 13.18 10.66
CA ILE A 188 -0.95 13.91 11.82
C ILE A 188 -0.48 15.38 11.86
N THR A 189 0.77 15.69 11.51
CA THR A 189 1.30 17.06 11.53
C THR A 189 2.37 17.25 10.44
N PRO A 190 2.70 18.52 10.07
CA PRO A 190 1.98 19.76 10.38
C PRO A 190 0.74 19.96 9.49
N ASN A 191 0.70 19.30 8.34
CA ASN A 191 -0.43 19.35 7.40
C ASN A 191 -0.97 17.93 7.22
N PRO A 192 -2.04 17.59 7.94
CA PRO A 192 -2.67 16.29 7.80
C PRO A 192 -3.09 16.04 6.35
N GLN A 193 -2.69 14.93 5.76
CA GLN A 193 -3.08 14.48 4.42
C GLN A 193 -3.23 12.96 4.37
N VAL A 194 -3.93 12.46 3.35
CA VAL A 194 -4.04 11.02 3.09
C VAL A 194 -3.08 10.64 1.97
N LEU A 195 -2.14 9.75 2.28
CA LEU A 195 -1.06 9.30 1.39
C LEU A 195 -1.23 7.84 1.00
N LEU A 196 -1.09 7.53 -0.28
CA LEU A 196 -0.86 6.18 -0.76
C LEU A 196 0.61 5.80 -0.52
N VAL A 197 0.85 4.78 0.30
CA VAL A 197 2.21 4.34 0.64
C VAL A 197 2.68 3.15 -0.18
N ASP A 198 1.79 2.40 -0.84
CA ASP A 198 2.14 1.22 -1.63
C ASP A 198 1.73 1.34 -3.09
N TYR A 199 2.69 1.16 -4.00
CA TYR A 199 2.54 1.39 -5.44
C TYR A 199 2.48 0.08 -6.24
N ASP A 200 2.00 -1.00 -5.63
CA ASP A 200 1.95 -2.29 -6.27
C ASP A 200 1.08 -2.26 -7.53
N PHE A 201 1.70 -2.70 -8.63
CA PHE A 201 1.01 -2.91 -9.90
C PHE A 201 0.70 -4.40 -10.08
N VAL A 202 -0.44 -4.67 -10.69
CA VAL A 202 -0.90 -6.04 -10.91
C VAL A 202 -0.10 -6.66 -12.07
N ARG A 203 0.84 -7.55 -11.74
CA ARG A 203 1.70 -8.29 -12.69
C ARG A 203 1.01 -9.43 -13.46
N ARG A 204 -0.33 -9.54 -13.40
CA ARG A 204 -1.11 -10.66 -13.96
C ARG A 204 -1.58 -10.39 -15.40
N SER A 205 -2.18 -11.41 -16.03
CA SER A 205 -2.69 -11.36 -17.41
C SER A 205 -3.67 -10.20 -17.65
N ARG A 206 -3.81 -9.77 -18.91
CA ARG A 206 -4.70 -8.67 -19.31
C ARG A 206 -6.15 -8.90 -18.86
N LEU A 207 -6.67 -10.13 -19.01
CA LEU A 207 -8.03 -10.47 -18.57
C LEU A 207 -8.18 -10.34 -17.05
N TYR A 208 -7.19 -10.80 -16.28
CA TYR A 208 -7.22 -10.64 -14.83
C TYR A 208 -7.22 -9.16 -14.45
N ARG A 209 -6.36 -8.35 -15.07
CA ARG A 209 -6.31 -6.90 -14.84
C ARG A 209 -7.64 -6.23 -15.14
N LEU A 210 -8.28 -6.57 -16.27
CA LEU A 210 -9.59 -6.04 -16.65
C LEU A 210 -10.65 -6.31 -15.59
N VAL A 211 -10.81 -7.58 -15.18
CA VAL A 211 -11.76 -7.97 -14.13
C VAL A 211 -11.42 -7.27 -12.82
N TYR A 212 -10.16 -7.30 -12.41
CA TYR A 212 -9.69 -6.71 -11.17
C TYR A 212 -9.96 -5.21 -11.07
N TYR A 213 -9.65 -4.44 -12.12
CA TYR A 213 -9.89 -3.00 -12.13
C TYR A 213 -11.37 -2.65 -12.28
N SER A 214 -12.15 -3.45 -13.01
CA SER A 214 -13.60 -3.26 -13.13
C SER A 214 -14.31 -3.45 -11.78
N VAL A 215 -13.89 -4.45 -11.00
CA VAL A 215 -14.39 -4.62 -9.62
C VAL A 215 -14.03 -3.41 -8.77
N ARG A 216 -12.79 -2.92 -8.83
CA ARG A 216 -12.37 -1.72 -8.06
C ARG A 216 -13.16 -0.47 -8.43
N TRP A 217 -13.45 -0.28 -9.71
CA TRP A 217 -14.30 0.81 -10.18
C TRP A 217 -15.69 0.76 -9.53
N MET A 218 -16.31 -0.43 -9.47
CA MET A 218 -17.60 -0.61 -8.76
C MET A 218 -17.47 -0.32 -7.26
N LEU A 219 -16.37 -0.76 -6.62
CA LEU A 219 -16.15 -0.51 -5.19
C LEU A 219 -16.02 0.98 -4.85
N PHE A 220 -15.45 1.79 -5.74
CA PHE A 220 -15.36 3.24 -5.52
C PHE A 220 -16.73 3.91 -5.37
N TRP A 221 -17.78 3.42 -6.04
CA TRP A 221 -19.14 3.94 -5.83
C TRP A 221 -19.67 3.62 -4.44
N ARG A 222 -19.44 2.39 -3.96
CA ARG A 222 -19.76 2.00 -2.58
C ARG A 222 -18.96 2.86 -1.59
N ASP A 223 -17.67 3.05 -1.82
CA ASP A 223 -16.82 3.87 -0.94
C ASP A 223 -17.25 5.33 -0.92
N HIS A 224 -17.71 5.89 -2.04
CA HIS A 224 -18.31 7.23 -2.06
C HIS A 224 -19.51 7.33 -1.11
N LEU A 225 -20.42 6.34 -1.11
CA LEU A 225 -21.56 6.31 -0.20
C LEU A 225 -21.09 6.22 1.26
N LEU A 226 -20.13 5.35 1.57
CA LEU A 226 -19.60 5.19 2.92
C LEU A 226 -18.93 6.47 3.43
N ILE A 227 -18.14 7.14 2.58
CA ILE A 227 -17.50 8.41 2.90
C ILE A 227 -18.55 9.49 3.17
N MET A 228 -19.65 9.53 2.40
CA MET A 228 -20.74 10.46 2.65
C MET A 228 -21.48 10.17 3.96
N LEU A 229 -21.70 8.90 4.30
CA LEU A 229 -22.32 8.48 5.56
C LEU A 229 -21.44 8.82 6.76
N MET A 230 -20.12 8.57 6.67
CA MET A 230 -19.17 8.98 7.70
C MET A 230 -19.20 10.50 7.89
N ARG A 231 -19.15 11.26 6.81
CA ARG A 231 -19.17 12.73 6.88
C ARG A 231 -20.45 13.26 7.52
N ARG A 232 -21.62 12.75 7.12
CA ARG A 232 -22.94 13.30 7.55
C ARG A 232 -23.45 12.77 8.87
N ARG A 233 -23.12 11.53 9.22
CA ARG A 233 -23.72 10.81 10.35
C ARG A 233 -22.70 10.23 11.32
N GLY A 234 -21.40 10.43 11.08
CA GLY A 234 -20.34 9.77 11.84
C GLY A 234 -20.33 8.24 11.70
N PHE A 235 -21.09 7.69 10.74
CA PHE A 235 -21.20 6.25 10.55
C PHE A 235 -19.97 5.72 9.81
N VAL A 236 -19.26 4.79 10.44
CA VAL A 236 -18.18 4.03 9.80
C VAL A 236 -18.47 2.54 9.94
N PRO A 237 -18.35 1.75 8.86
CA PRO A 237 -18.50 0.31 8.96
C PRO A 237 -17.61 -0.28 10.05
N ARG A 238 -18.19 -1.17 10.86
CA ARG A 238 -17.47 -1.95 11.87
C ARG A 238 -16.49 -2.91 11.20
N ARG A 239 -15.45 -3.30 11.96
CA ARG A 239 -14.43 -4.27 11.54
C ARG A 239 -15.04 -5.65 11.30
#